data_AF-A0AAP2H9M8-F1
#
_entry.id   AF-A0AAP2H9M8-F1
#
_cell.length_a   1.000
_cell.length_b   1.000
_cell.length_c   1.000
_cell.angle_alpha   90.00
_cell.angle_beta   90.00
_cell.angle_gamma   90.00
#
_symmetry.space_group_name_H-M   'P 1'
#
loop_
_entity.id
_entity.type
_entity.pdbx_description
1 polymer ?
#
loop_
_entity_poly.entity_id
_entity_poly.type
_entity_poly.pdbx_seq_one_letter_code
_entity_poly.pdbx_strand_id
1 'polypeptide(L)'
;MDDVSAPLQDYLRDGIVAADLPDLHPLLSARDLLRAFSTLFHGGEESVMVRLLVLRAIGERGAAPDWTPQELRDHFAYLDPVKFDTVLGRLRDNDLLRWDNDTQRYRISPVGRQALSSIGLLLQFNREGDELAYVTAQLAAGQSVGKVRGDDLQHLLSRLNEYREDFDQAVLSGSEHRIQRAAGTLQQVWQWVEKGTAIVKEIAADEELDAATHRVAQQIGRAQSAMLRQASVFQRALNQLDRHRVHIGASGLSSTDVNRYLRGMDADALAALSHDALAHVVAPAFVLAPIALDIAEYELVEREREAQEDASLPPAQSAPHDTQAPVAENDYAHAEQWLSQLASLDADVDTTLSDWVPQDGFAVSAYRLSLLGLIGDPGAENRNGVSASIAQLPLRWKVGTQFEDVGRAGVAYMSRAWLVGQGDAMVESGARDVSDGDEWPLHGDATTADDAAALPSSSPRKRGSSDLKPTSAQGTAKALESAAVRRTERPRLRGNDEQEQKPKRQKPATSAATTPEPQ
;
A
#
# COMPACT_ATOMS: atom_id res chain seq x y z
N MET A 1 -11.38 58.31 -2.77
CA MET A 1 -10.06 58.44 -2.11
C MET A 1 -9.16 57.62 -3.00
N ASP A 2 -8.51 58.32 -3.92
CA ASP A 2 -8.09 57.71 -5.17
C ASP A 2 -6.68 57.19 -5.01
N ASP A 3 -6.53 55.88 -5.24
CA ASP A 3 -5.26 55.18 -5.13
C ASP A 3 -4.43 55.48 -6.39
N VAL A 4 -3.81 56.66 -6.39
CA VAL A 4 -2.92 57.12 -7.48
C VAL A 4 -1.63 56.31 -7.39
N SER A 5 -1.68 55.11 -7.95
CA SER A 5 -0.52 54.23 -8.15
C SER A 5 0.62 55.02 -8.78
N ALA A 6 1.72 55.18 -8.03
CA ALA A 6 2.90 55.88 -8.50
C ALA A 6 3.37 55.26 -9.83
N PRO A 7 3.73 56.06 -10.85
CA PRO A 7 4.22 55.52 -12.10
C PRO A 7 5.44 54.64 -11.84
N LEU A 8 5.53 53.51 -12.54
CA LEU A 8 6.57 52.47 -12.34
C LEU A 8 8.01 53.04 -12.33
N GLN A 9 8.23 54.16 -13.01
CA GLN A 9 9.50 54.88 -13.07
C GLN A 9 9.97 55.41 -11.71
N ASP A 10 9.06 55.76 -10.79
CA ASP A 10 9.37 56.32 -9.48
C ASP A 10 9.95 55.27 -8.51
N TYR A 11 9.82 53.98 -8.84
CA TYR A 11 10.47 52.87 -8.13
C TYR A 11 11.91 52.59 -8.63
N LEU A 12 12.33 53.21 -9.74
CA LEU A 12 13.65 53.03 -10.33
C LEU A 12 14.59 54.17 -9.90
N ARG A 13 15.89 53.91 -9.92
CA ARG A 13 16.89 54.97 -9.70
C ARG A 13 16.95 55.90 -10.91
N ASP A 14 17.31 57.15 -10.66
CA ASP A 14 17.57 58.15 -11.70
C ASP A 14 18.49 57.59 -12.79
N GLY A 15 18.10 57.81 -14.05
CA GLY A 15 18.82 57.33 -15.23
C GLY A 15 18.52 55.89 -15.68
N ILE A 16 17.73 55.11 -14.93
CA ILE A 16 17.30 53.77 -15.33
C ILE A 16 15.88 53.83 -15.92
N VAL A 17 15.71 53.51 -17.21
CA VAL A 17 14.40 53.49 -17.86
C VAL A 17 13.78 52.10 -17.78
N ALA A 18 12.51 51.99 -17.35
CA ALA A 18 11.82 50.71 -17.18
C ALA A 18 11.78 49.82 -18.45
N ALA A 19 11.82 50.42 -19.63
CA ALA A 19 11.83 49.71 -20.92
C ALA A 19 13.18 49.04 -21.25
N ASP A 20 14.27 49.44 -20.58
CA ASP A 20 15.62 48.94 -20.84
C ASP A 20 16.00 47.73 -19.95
N LEU A 21 15.15 47.34 -18.99
CA LEU A 21 15.33 46.14 -18.16
C LEU A 21 14.71 44.90 -18.84
N PRO A 22 15.52 43.90 -19.26
CA PRO A 22 15.02 42.68 -19.87
C PRO A 22 14.05 41.91 -18.96
N ASP A 23 14.35 41.86 -17.66
CA ASP A 23 13.55 41.17 -16.64
C ASP A 23 12.14 41.78 -16.47
N LEU A 24 11.95 43.04 -16.87
CA LEU A 24 10.63 43.69 -16.84
C LEU A 24 9.82 43.45 -18.12
N HIS A 25 10.40 43.05 -19.25
CA HIS A 25 9.66 42.87 -20.51
C HIS A 25 8.46 41.89 -20.41
N PRO A 26 8.56 40.75 -19.71
CA PRO A 26 7.39 39.87 -19.48
C PRO A 26 6.28 40.54 -18.67
N LEU A 27 6.64 41.35 -17.67
CA LEU A 27 5.68 42.05 -16.80
C LEU A 27 5.04 43.26 -17.49
N LEU A 28 5.83 43.99 -18.30
CA LEU A 28 5.36 45.13 -19.09
C LEU A 28 4.39 44.67 -20.20
N SER A 29 4.65 43.53 -20.83
CA SER A 29 3.74 42.93 -21.82
C SER A 29 2.49 42.31 -21.17
N ALA A 30 2.54 41.90 -19.90
CA ALA A 30 1.40 41.39 -19.14
C ALA A 30 0.57 42.48 -18.42
N ARG A 31 0.77 43.77 -18.70
CA ARG A 31 0.17 44.90 -17.96
C ARG A 31 -1.35 44.84 -17.81
N ASP A 32 -2.09 44.46 -18.86
CA ASP A 32 -3.55 44.41 -18.80
C ASP A 32 -4.04 43.26 -17.91
N LEU A 33 -3.32 42.14 -17.91
CA LEU A 33 -3.58 41.01 -17.02
C LEU A 33 -3.26 41.36 -15.55
N LEU A 34 -2.18 42.11 -15.31
CA LEU A 34 -1.85 42.63 -13.97
C LEU A 34 -2.91 43.61 -13.44
N ARG A 35 -3.46 44.48 -14.31
CA ARG A 35 -4.60 45.36 -13.97
C ARG A 35 -5.88 44.58 -13.69
N ALA A 36 -6.16 43.54 -14.48
CA ALA A 36 -7.27 42.63 -14.26
C ALA A 36 -7.16 41.92 -12.90
N PHE A 37 -5.98 41.42 -12.52
CA PHE A 37 -5.76 40.83 -11.19
C PHE A 37 -5.86 41.85 -10.05
N SER A 38 -5.28 43.05 -10.21
CA SER A 38 -5.48 44.14 -9.25
C SER A 38 -6.97 44.43 -9.03
N THR A 39 -7.75 44.50 -10.11
CA THR A 39 -9.21 44.69 -10.04
C THR A 39 -9.92 43.52 -9.33
N LEU A 40 -9.50 42.28 -9.54
CA LEU A 40 -10.13 41.12 -8.90
C LEU A 40 -9.83 41.04 -7.41
N PHE A 41 -8.58 41.32 -7.00
CA PHE A 41 -8.09 41.16 -5.63
C PHE A 41 -8.13 42.44 -4.78
N HIS A 42 -8.45 43.61 -5.33
CA HIS A 42 -8.54 44.87 -4.58
C HIS A 42 -9.73 44.89 -3.60
N GLY A 43 -9.48 45.19 -2.32
CA GLY A 43 -10.49 45.39 -1.28
C GLY A 43 -10.51 44.27 -0.23
N GLY A 44 -11.58 44.21 0.58
CA GLY A 44 -11.74 43.15 1.58
C GLY A 44 -12.13 41.80 0.97
N GLU A 45 -11.78 40.71 1.64
CA GLU A 45 -11.95 39.31 1.20
C GLU A 45 -13.34 38.99 0.63
N GLU A 46 -14.41 39.34 1.35
CA GLU A 46 -15.80 39.18 0.90
C GLU A 46 -16.06 39.79 -0.49
N SER A 47 -15.52 40.99 -0.72
CA SER A 47 -15.69 41.70 -1.99
C SER A 47 -14.86 41.11 -3.13
N VAL A 48 -13.80 40.37 -2.80
CA VAL A 48 -12.97 39.62 -3.74
C VAL A 48 -13.68 38.31 -4.09
N MET A 49 -14.17 37.57 -3.07
CA MET A 49 -14.98 36.35 -3.24
C MET A 49 -16.18 36.58 -4.15
N VAL A 50 -16.96 37.64 -3.95
CA VAL A 50 -18.13 37.94 -4.80
C VAL A 50 -17.71 38.27 -6.24
N ARG A 51 -16.60 39.01 -6.47
CA ARG A 51 -16.08 39.27 -7.83
C ARG A 51 -15.64 38.00 -8.53
N LEU A 52 -14.91 37.14 -7.84
CA LEU A 52 -14.43 35.85 -8.35
C LEU A 52 -15.61 34.92 -8.66
N LEU A 53 -16.60 34.84 -7.77
CA LEU A 53 -17.85 34.09 -7.95
C LEU A 53 -18.59 34.54 -9.22
N VAL A 54 -18.83 35.85 -9.37
CA VAL A 54 -19.55 36.42 -10.51
C VAL A 54 -18.78 36.21 -11.82
N LEU A 55 -17.48 36.52 -11.86
CA LEU A 55 -16.67 36.32 -13.08
C LEU A 55 -16.62 34.84 -13.48
N ARG A 56 -16.46 33.94 -12.50
CA ARG A 56 -16.37 32.50 -12.74
C ARG A 56 -17.68 31.92 -13.27
N ALA A 57 -18.81 32.19 -12.61
CA ALA A 57 -20.11 31.67 -13.06
C ALA A 57 -20.52 32.21 -14.45
N ILE A 58 -20.16 33.46 -14.77
CA ILE A 58 -20.33 34.00 -16.14
C ILE A 58 -19.47 33.23 -17.15
N GLY A 59 -18.21 32.93 -16.80
CA GLY A 59 -17.24 32.27 -17.67
C GLY A 59 -17.42 30.75 -17.83
N GLU A 60 -18.05 30.06 -16.88
CA GLU A 60 -18.35 28.62 -16.94
C GLU A 60 -19.48 28.28 -17.94
N ARG A 61 -20.25 29.27 -18.41
CA ARG A 61 -21.37 29.07 -19.35
C ARG A 61 -20.90 28.83 -20.80
N GLY A 62 -20.44 27.61 -21.08
CA GLY A 62 -19.86 27.24 -22.38
C GLY A 62 -20.80 27.35 -23.60
N ALA A 63 -22.01 26.80 -23.53
CA ALA A 63 -22.90 26.68 -24.70
C ALA A 63 -23.63 27.99 -25.10
N ALA A 64 -23.64 28.99 -24.22
CA ALA A 64 -24.31 30.28 -24.42
C ALA A 64 -23.55 31.38 -23.66
N PRO A 65 -22.38 31.83 -24.17
CA PRO A 65 -21.46 32.70 -23.42
C PRO A 65 -21.96 34.15 -23.21
N ASP A 66 -23.07 34.53 -23.85
CA ASP A 66 -23.63 35.88 -23.83
C ASP A 66 -24.87 35.97 -22.92
N TRP A 67 -24.77 36.78 -21.87
CA TRP A 67 -25.77 36.91 -20.82
C TRP A 67 -26.59 38.19 -20.94
N THR A 68 -27.91 38.14 -20.78
CA THR A 68 -28.72 39.37 -20.60
C THR A 68 -28.62 39.90 -19.16
N PRO A 69 -28.87 41.21 -18.93
CA PRO A 69 -28.95 41.76 -17.58
C PRO A 69 -29.99 41.08 -16.67
N GLN A 70 -31.07 40.54 -17.26
CA GLN A 70 -32.09 39.82 -16.52
C GLN A 70 -31.62 38.42 -16.13
N GLU A 71 -31.06 37.65 -17.07
CA GLU A 71 -30.45 36.34 -16.78
C GLU A 71 -29.39 36.42 -15.67
N LEU A 72 -28.61 37.49 -15.63
CA LEU A 72 -27.64 37.73 -14.55
C LEU A 72 -28.33 37.96 -13.20
N ARG A 73 -29.31 38.86 -13.11
CA ARG A 73 -30.05 39.11 -11.85
C ARG A 73 -30.78 37.85 -11.35
N ASP A 74 -31.35 37.07 -12.25
CA ASP A 74 -32.04 35.82 -11.90
C ASP A 74 -31.04 34.75 -11.41
N HIS A 75 -29.87 34.63 -12.05
CA HIS A 75 -28.83 33.68 -11.64
C HIS A 75 -28.16 34.06 -10.31
N PHE A 76 -27.98 35.36 -10.06
CA PHE A 76 -27.36 35.89 -8.83
C PHE A 76 -28.38 36.45 -7.83
N ALA A 77 -29.63 35.98 -7.85
CA ALA A 77 -30.73 36.50 -7.02
C ALA A 77 -30.52 36.39 -5.49
N TYR A 78 -29.51 35.63 -5.05
CA TYR A 78 -29.07 35.52 -3.66
C TYR A 78 -28.09 36.64 -3.22
N LEU A 79 -27.63 37.48 -4.16
CA LEU A 79 -26.82 38.66 -3.88
C LEU A 79 -27.70 39.90 -3.75
N ASP A 80 -27.27 40.85 -2.91
CA ASP A 80 -27.87 42.18 -2.85
C ASP A 80 -27.73 42.88 -4.22
N PRO A 81 -28.81 43.44 -4.80
CA PRO A 81 -28.79 43.95 -6.17
C PRO A 81 -27.86 45.16 -6.34
N VAL A 82 -27.75 46.04 -5.35
CA VAL A 82 -26.87 47.23 -5.42
C VAL A 82 -25.41 46.81 -5.38
N LYS A 83 -25.06 45.84 -4.51
CA LYS A 83 -23.71 45.26 -4.46
C LYS A 83 -23.38 44.47 -5.73
N PHE A 84 -24.35 43.73 -6.28
CA PHE A 84 -24.18 42.99 -7.53
C PHE A 84 -23.93 43.92 -8.73
N ASP A 85 -24.76 44.96 -8.91
CA ASP A 85 -24.56 45.96 -9.97
C ASP A 85 -23.21 46.69 -9.81
N THR A 86 -22.77 46.95 -8.57
CA THR A 86 -21.43 47.51 -8.28
C THR A 86 -20.31 46.57 -8.71
N VAL A 87 -20.45 45.26 -8.48
CA VAL A 87 -19.49 44.24 -8.93
C VAL A 87 -19.49 44.12 -10.45
N LEU A 88 -20.67 44.08 -11.08
CA LEU A 88 -20.82 43.99 -12.53
C LEU A 88 -20.24 45.22 -13.24
N GLY A 89 -20.48 46.41 -12.68
CA GLY A 89 -19.84 47.67 -13.10
C GLY A 89 -18.32 47.58 -13.02
N ARG A 90 -17.75 47.25 -11.84
CA ARG A 90 -16.29 47.12 -11.67
C ARG A 90 -15.65 46.11 -12.63
N LEU A 91 -16.29 44.98 -12.88
CA LEU A 91 -15.81 43.97 -13.84
C LEU A 91 -15.88 44.48 -15.29
N ARG A 92 -16.90 45.25 -15.66
CA ARG A 92 -17.01 45.87 -16.99
C ARG A 92 -15.99 46.99 -17.18
N ASP A 93 -15.89 47.89 -16.21
CA ASP A 93 -15.13 49.15 -16.31
C ASP A 93 -13.60 48.93 -16.26
N ASN A 94 -13.15 47.71 -15.92
CA ASN A 94 -11.76 47.26 -15.94
C ASN A 94 -11.52 46.10 -16.93
N ASP A 95 -12.27 46.07 -18.03
CA ASP A 95 -12.08 45.14 -19.17
C ASP A 95 -12.13 43.64 -18.83
N LEU A 96 -12.71 43.20 -17.70
CA LEU A 96 -12.95 41.77 -17.41
C LEU A 96 -14.22 41.26 -18.11
N LEU A 97 -15.25 42.11 -18.19
CA LEU A 97 -16.49 41.88 -18.94
C LEU A 97 -16.63 42.91 -20.07
N ARG A 98 -17.09 42.46 -21.23
CA ARG A 98 -17.46 43.33 -22.35
C ARG A 98 -18.98 43.39 -22.47
N TRP A 99 -19.51 44.60 -22.49
CA TRP A 99 -20.89 44.87 -22.89
C TRP A 99 -20.96 44.99 -24.42
N ASP A 100 -21.94 44.33 -25.02
CA ASP A 100 -22.29 44.46 -26.44
C ASP A 100 -23.53 45.35 -26.58
N ASN A 101 -23.37 46.50 -27.25
CA ASN A 101 -24.45 47.45 -27.46
C ASN A 101 -25.49 46.97 -28.48
N ASP A 102 -25.10 46.14 -29.44
CA ASP A 102 -26.01 45.69 -30.52
C ASP A 102 -26.93 44.59 -30.01
N THR A 103 -26.40 43.66 -29.21
CA THR A 103 -27.16 42.53 -28.64
C THR A 103 -27.66 42.76 -27.22
N GLN A 104 -27.25 43.85 -26.56
CA GLN A 104 -27.56 44.19 -25.15
C GLN A 104 -27.19 43.05 -24.18
N ARG A 105 -26.00 42.47 -24.38
CA ARG A 105 -25.50 41.32 -23.61
C ARG A 105 -24.11 41.54 -23.03
N TYR A 106 -23.86 40.92 -21.89
CA TYR A 106 -22.55 40.78 -21.28
C TYR A 106 -21.86 39.50 -21.77
N ARG A 107 -20.57 39.60 -22.06
CA ARG A 107 -19.69 38.45 -22.30
C ARG A 107 -18.35 38.67 -21.62
N ILE A 108 -17.69 37.58 -21.22
CA ILE A 108 -16.33 37.66 -20.69
C ILE A 108 -15.36 38.14 -21.78
N SER A 109 -14.44 39.05 -21.42
CA SER A 109 -13.44 39.61 -22.35
C SER A 109 -12.31 38.61 -22.63
N PRO A 110 -11.37 38.89 -23.57
CA PRO A 110 -10.14 38.11 -23.71
C PRO A 110 -9.28 38.10 -22.43
N VAL A 111 -9.08 39.27 -21.80
CA VAL A 111 -8.29 39.41 -20.57
C VAL A 111 -9.00 38.76 -19.38
N GLY A 112 -10.33 38.90 -19.28
CA GLY A 112 -11.15 38.21 -18.29
C GLY A 112 -11.07 36.69 -18.42
N ARG A 113 -11.03 36.15 -19.65
CA ARG A 113 -10.76 34.72 -19.89
C ARG A 113 -9.37 34.30 -19.44
N GLN A 114 -8.34 35.08 -19.73
CA GLN A 114 -6.97 34.78 -19.29
C GLN A 114 -6.88 34.77 -17.76
N ALA A 115 -7.40 35.79 -17.08
CA ALA A 115 -7.46 35.86 -15.62
C ALA A 115 -8.23 34.67 -15.03
N LEU A 116 -9.39 34.32 -15.60
CA LEU A 116 -10.19 33.18 -15.15
C LEU A 116 -9.47 31.84 -15.34
N SER A 117 -8.76 31.64 -16.45
CA SER A 117 -7.94 30.44 -16.68
C SER A 117 -6.79 30.33 -15.67
N SER A 118 -6.10 31.43 -15.38
CA SER A 118 -5.04 31.46 -14.36
C SER A 118 -5.58 31.21 -12.94
N ILE A 119 -6.77 31.73 -12.61
CA ILE A 119 -7.44 31.45 -11.33
C ILE A 119 -7.88 29.98 -11.27
N GLY A 120 -8.42 29.44 -12.37
CA GLY A 120 -8.77 28.02 -12.49
C GLY A 120 -7.56 27.11 -12.24
N LEU A 121 -6.39 27.47 -12.77
CA LEU A 121 -5.13 26.78 -12.52
C LEU A 121 -4.74 26.81 -11.03
N LEU A 122 -4.76 27.99 -10.39
CA LEU A 122 -4.46 28.13 -8.96
C LEU A 122 -5.44 27.34 -8.07
N LEU A 123 -6.73 27.33 -8.43
CA LEU A 123 -7.76 26.55 -7.73
C LEU A 123 -7.63 25.05 -7.95
N GLN A 124 -7.02 24.60 -9.06
CA GLN A 124 -6.68 23.21 -9.32
C GLN A 124 -5.46 22.77 -8.50
N PHE A 125 -4.43 23.61 -8.38
CA PHE A 125 -3.28 23.35 -7.50
C PHE A 125 -3.68 23.23 -6.02
N ASN A 126 -4.65 24.03 -5.55
CA ASN A 126 -5.09 24.02 -4.14
C ASN A 126 -5.94 22.80 -3.73
N ARG A 127 -6.04 21.76 -4.57
CA ARG A 127 -6.71 20.50 -4.24
C ARG A 127 -5.66 19.45 -3.89
N GLU A 128 -5.68 18.98 -2.64
CA GLU A 128 -4.86 17.85 -2.20
C GLU A 128 -5.01 16.68 -3.20
N GLY A 129 -3.90 16.24 -3.81
CA GLY A 129 -3.85 15.15 -4.80
C GLY A 129 -3.87 15.58 -6.29
N ASP A 130 -4.32 16.79 -6.64
CA ASP A 130 -4.41 17.23 -8.06
C ASP A 130 -3.10 17.82 -8.60
N GLU A 131 -2.11 18.14 -7.77
CA GLU A 131 -0.84 18.69 -8.24
C GLU A 131 -0.03 17.70 -9.09
N LEU A 132 0.05 16.43 -8.67
CA LEU A 132 0.68 15.38 -9.48
C LEU A 132 -0.12 15.10 -10.74
N ALA A 133 -1.45 15.25 -10.70
CA ALA A 133 -2.29 15.18 -11.90
C ALA A 133 -1.89 16.25 -12.91
N TYR A 134 -1.74 17.49 -12.43
CA TYR A 134 -1.34 18.63 -13.23
C TYR A 134 0.08 18.47 -13.82
N VAL A 135 1.08 18.15 -13.00
CA VAL A 135 2.48 17.97 -13.47
C VAL A 135 2.58 16.81 -14.46
N THR A 136 1.86 15.70 -14.23
CA THR A 136 1.81 14.56 -15.17
C THR A 136 1.13 14.95 -16.48
N ALA A 137 0.06 15.76 -16.44
CA ALA A 137 -0.61 16.26 -17.64
C ALA A 137 0.25 17.27 -18.42
N GLN A 138 0.99 18.14 -17.72
CA GLN A 138 1.95 19.06 -18.32
C GLN A 138 3.10 18.30 -18.99
N LEU A 139 3.61 17.24 -18.35
CA LEU A 139 4.64 16.36 -18.92
C LEU A 139 4.14 15.61 -20.17
N ALA A 140 2.91 15.08 -20.13
CA ALA A 140 2.27 14.43 -21.29
C ALA A 140 2.09 15.40 -22.47
N ALA A 141 1.64 16.63 -22.19
CA ALA A 141 1.51 17.68 -23.20
C ALA A 141 2.88 18.07 -23.78
N GLY A 142 3.91 18.24 -22.93
CA GLY A 142 5.28 18.54 -23.34
C GLY A 142 5.88 17.46 -24.23
N GLN A 143 5.67 16.18 -23.91
CA GLN A 143 6.08 15.05 -24.77
C GLN A 143 5.38 15.05 -26.12
N SER A 144 4.05 15.29 -26.17
CA SER A 144 3.31 15.35 -27.45
C SER A 144 3.79 16.45 -28.41
N VAL A 145 4.52 17.44 -27.89
CA VAL A 145 5.10 18.58 -28.64
C VAL A 145 6.63 18.45 -28.79
N GLY A 146 7.23 17.35 -28.32
CA GLY A 146 8.69 17.10 -28.38
C GLY A 146 9.52 18.05 -27.51
N LYS A 147 8.93 18.64 -26.46
CA LYS A 147 9.60 19.58 -25.54
C LYS A 147 9.16 19.36 -24.10
N VAL A 148 9.82 18.42 -23.44
CA VAL A 148 9.78 18.33 -21.97
C VAL A 148 10.71 19.38 -21.39
N ARG A 149 10.25 20.11 -20.37
CA ARG A 149 11.10 21.04 -19.61
C ARG A 149 11.73 20.27 -18.46
N GLY A 150 13.03 20.47 -18.23
CA GLY A 150 13.73 19.88 -17.08
C GLY A 150 13.08 20.28 -15.75
N ASP A 151 12.53 21.50 -15.67
CA ASP A 151 11.82 22.02 -14.50
C ASP A 151 10.58 21.20 -14.13
N ASP A 152 9.79 20.75 -15.12
CA ASP A 152 8.58 19.96 -14.90
C ASP A 152 8.93 18.56 -14.31
N LEU A 153 10.01 17.96 -14.81
CA LEU A 153 10.55 16.70 -14.28
C LEU A 153 11.15 16.88 -12.87
N GLN A 154 11.84 17.99 -12.62
CA GLN A 154 12.43 18.28 -11.31
C GLN A 154 11.33 18.54 -10.26
N HIS A 155 10.24 19.20 -10.64
CA HIS A 155 9.06 19.39 -9.78
C HIS A 155 8.36 18.06 -9.48
N LEU A 156 8.16 17.20 -10.50
CA LEU A 156 7.65 15.84 -10.32
C LEU A 156 8.53 15.04 -9.33
N LEU A 157 9.85 15.11 -9.48
CA LEU A 157 10.80 14.44 -8.59
C LEU A 157 10.74 14.98 -7.16
N SER A 158 10.59 16.30 -6.97
CA SER A 158 10.42 16.89 -5.63
C SER A 158 9.17 16.34 -4.95
N ARG A 159 8.00 16.47 -5.61
CA ARG A 159 6.73 15.98 -5.07
C ARG A 159 6.75 14.48 -4.76
N LEU A 160 7.35 13.65 -5.62
CA LEU A 160 7.48 12.21 -5.34
C LEU A 160 8.36 11.93 -4.10
N ASN A 161 9.41 12.71 -3.85
CA ASN A 161 10.21 12.54 -2.63
C ASN A 161 9.48 13.07 -1.38
N GLU A 162 8.74 14.18 -1.50
CA GLU A 162 7.90 14.72 -0.42
C GLU A 162 6.82 13.72 0.02
N TYR A 163 6.03 13.19 -0.92
CA TYR A 163 5.04 12.15 -0.62
C TYR A 163 5.68 10.92 0.02
N ARG A 164 6.87 10.49 -0.44
CA ARG A 164 7.60 9.36 0.15
C ARG A 164 7.97 9.64 1.62
N GLU A 165 8.45 10.85 1.93
CA GLU A 165 8.77 11.23 3.31
C GLU A 165 7.52 11.28 4.19
N ASP A 166 6.44 11.93 3.73
CA ASP A 166 5.16 11.99 4.46
C ASP A 166 4.60 10.59 4.75
N PHE A 167 4.74 9.67 3.79
CA PHE A 167 4.35 8.27 3.92
C PHE A 167 5.22 7.51 4.94
N ASP A 168 6.54 7.72 4.95
CA ASP A 168 7.43 7.10 5.93
C ASP A 168 7.14 7.64 7.35
N GLN A 169 6.95 8.96 7.48
CA GLN A 169 6.56 9.59 8.75
C GLN A 169 5.17 9.11 9.24
N ALA A 170 4.22 8.87 8.33
CA ALA A 170 2.92 8.31 8.70
C ALA A 170 3.06 6.90 9.30
N VAL A 171 3.83 6.01 8.67
CA VAL A 171 4.11 4.66 9.19
C VAL A 171 4.88 4.72 10.52
N LEU A 172 5.96 5.50 10.58
CA LEU A 172 6.79 5.66 11.79
C LEU A 172 5.99 6.21 12.98
N SER A 173 4.98 7.05 12.74
CA SER A 173 4.14 7.61 13.80
C SER A 173 3.27 6.57 14.53
N GLY A 174 3.03 5.39 13.93
CA GLY A 174 2.10 4.38 14.45
C GLY A 174 0.64 4.83 14.56
N SER A 175 0.31 6.06 14.12
CA SER A 175 -1.01 6.64 14.30
C SER A 175 -1.98 6.10 13.25
N GLU A 176 -2.96 5.31 13.69
CA GLU A 176 -4.02 4.73 12.85
C GLU A 176 -4.62 5.74 11.87
N HIS A 177 -5.02 6.93 12.35
CA HIS A 177 -5.59 7.98 11.51
C HIS A 177 -4.61 8.52 10.45
N ARG A 178 -3.32 8.70 10.81
CA ARG A 178 -2.30 9.14 9.84
C ARG A 178 -2.03 8.06 8.79
N ILE A 179 -1.95 6.81 9.22
CA ILE A 179 -1.74 5.64 8.35
C ILE A 179 -2.92 5.47 7.38
N GLN A 180 -4.16 5.61 7.85
CA GLN A 180 -5.36 5.57 7.00
C GLN A 180 -5.42 6.76 6.01
N ARG A 181 -5.14 7.99 6.46
CA ARG A 181 -5.08 9.17 5.56
C ARG A 181 -4.00 8.99 4.49
N ALA A 182 -2.80 8.61 4.89
CA ALA A 182 -1.68 8.41 3.99
C ALA A 182 -1.92 7.26 2.99
N ALA A 183 -2.56 6.17 3.40
CA ALA A 183 -2.97 5.09 2.50
C ALA A 183 -4.00 5.57 1.44
N GLY A 184 -4.96 6.40 1.84
CA GLY A 184 -5.91 7.05 0.92
C GLY A 184 -5.22 7.98 -0.08
N THR A 185 -4.28 8.81 0.40
CA THR A 185 -3.44 9.67 -0.46
C THR A 185 -2.60 8.84 -1.43
N LEU A 186 -1.97 7.76 -0.97
CA LEU A 186 -1.17 6.86 -1.80
C LEU A 186 -1.99 6.25 -2.94
N GLN A 187 -3.23 5.81 -2.69
CA GLN A 187 -4.13 5.29 -3.73
C GLN A 187 -4.46 6.35 -4.80
N GLN A 188 -4.67 7.61 -4.40
CA GLN A 188 -4.95 8.70 -5.34
C GLN A 188 -3.71 9.09 -6.16
N VAL A 189 -2.54 9.15 -5.51
CA VAL A 189 -1.24 9.40 -6.15
C VAL A 189 -0.89 8.27 -7.14
N TRP A 190 -1.27 7.03 -6.84
CA TRP A 190 -0.93 5.85 -7.63
C TRP A 190 -1.36 5.96 -9.11
N GLN A 191 -2.59 6.43 -9.38
CA GLN A 191 -3.09 6.55 -10.77
C GLN A 191 -2.27 7.53 -11.63
N TRP A 192 -1.59 8.49 -11.00
CA TRP A 192 -0.75 9.48 -11.66
C TRP A 192 0.69 9.00 -11.77
N VAL A 193 1.18 8.26 -10.77
CA VAL A 193 2.47 7.56 -10.84
C VAL A 193 2.51 6.60 -12.03
N GLU A 194 1.49 5.76 -12.23
CA GLU A 194 1.46 4.82 -13.37
C GLU A 194 1.51 5.54 -14.73
N LYS A 195 0.71 6.60 -14.91
CA LYS A 195 0.73 7.43 -16.13
C LYS A 195 2.08 8.12 -16.33
N GLY A 196 2.63 8.69 -15.25
CA GLY A 196 3.97 9.28 -15.24
C GLY A 196 5.07 8.27 -15.56
N THR A 197 4.95 7.00 -15.13
CA THR A 197 5.92 5.93 -15.47
C THR A 197 5.94 5.62 -16.96
N ALA A 198 4.80 5.63 -17.66
CA ALA A 198 4.76 5.45 -19.11
C ALA A 198 5.51 6.60 -19.81
N ILE A 199 5.16 7.84 -19.46
CA ILE A 199 5.75 9.07 -20.01
C ILE A 199 7.27 9.13 -19.73
N VAL A 200 7.71 8.80 -18.51
CA VAL A 200 9.13 8.79 -18.13
C VAL A 200 9.92 7.67 -18.82
N LYS A 201 9.28 6.54 -19.18
CA LYS A 201 9.91 5.49 -19.99
C LYS A 201 10.12 5.94 -21.44
N GLU A 202 9.15 6.66 -22.02
CA GLU A 202 9.26 7.23 -23.37
C GLU A 202 10.37 8.29 -23.40
N ILE A 203 10.39 9.22 -22.44
CA ILE A 203 11.49 10.20 -22.23
C ILE A 203 12.84 9.49 -22.05
N ALA A 204 12.90 8.40 -21.29
CA ALA A 204 14.17 7.68 -21.06
C ALA A 204 14.67 6.90 -22.29
N ALA A 205 13.83 6.69 -23.31
CA ALA A 205 14.17 5.99 -24.55
C ALA A 205 14.49 6.94 -25.73
N ASP A 206 14.28 8.25 -25.58
CA ASP A 206 14.59 9.27 -26.58
C ASP A 206 16.08 9.65 -26.51
N GLU A 207 16.87 9.22 -27.51
CA GLU A 207 18.32 9.44 -27.58
C GLU A 207 18.73 10.89 -27.91
N GLU A 208 17.79 11.78 -28.29
CA GLU A 208 18.09 13.18 -28.63
C GLU A 208 18.05 14.13 -27.41
N LEU A 209 17.66 13.64 -26.23
CA LEU A 209 17.57 14.43 -25.00
C LEU A 209 18.93 14.70 -24.34
N ASP A 210 18.98 15.75 -23.51
CA ASP A 210 20.18 16.11 -22.79
C ASP A 210 20.47 15.18 -21.59
N ALA A 211 21.75 15.06 -21.26
CA ALA A 211 22.21 14.15 -20.21
C ALA A 211 21.76 14.54 -18.78
N ALA A 212 21.26 15.75 -18.54
CA ALA A 212 20.65 16.10 -17.24
C ALA A 212 19.21 15.60 -17.18
N THR A 213 18.40 15.82 -18.21
CA THR A 213 17.03 15.30 -18.33
C THR A 213 16.97 13.78 -18.14
N HIS A 214 17.86 13.01 -18.79
CA HIS A 214 17.94 11.55 -18.57
C HIS A 214 18.23 11.15 -17.11
N ARG A 215 19.05 11.92 -16.37
CA ARG A 215 19.33 11.63 -14.96
C ARG A 215 18.10 11.87 -14.09
N VAL A 216 17.35 12.96 -14.34
CA VAL A 216 16.12 13.26 -13.60
C VAL A 216 15.07 12.17 -13.89
N ALA A 217 14.92 11.73 -15.14
CA ALA A 217 14.06 10.60 -15.52
C ALA A 217 14.42 9.30 -14.76
N GLN A 218 15.71 8.95 -14.66
CA GLN A 218 16.16 7.81 -13.85
C GLN A 218 15.91 7.99 -12.35
N GLN A 219 16.07 9.20 -11.80
CA GLN A 219 15.78 9.50 -10.40
C GLN A 219 14.28 9.37 -10.10
N ILE A 220 13.40 9.82 -11.01
CA ILE A 220 11.96 9.62 -10.92
C ILE A 220 11.63 8.12 -10.87
N GLY A 221 12.19 7.31 -11.78
CA GLY A 221 11.99 5.85 -11.76
C GLY A 221 12.45 5.17 -10.46
N ARG A 222 13.51 5.67 -9.83
CA ARG A 222 13.95 5.21 -8.50
C ARG A 222 12.99 5.63 -7.38
N ALA A 223 12.46 6.85 -7.41
CA ALA A 223 11.48 7.33 -6.45
C ALA A 223 10.15 6.55 -6.54
N GLN A 224 9.65 6.30 -7.76
CA GLN A 224 8.50 5.45 -8.03
C GLN A 224 8.70 4.01 -7.50
N SER A 225 9.89 3.45 -7.75
CA SER A 225 10.27 2.12 -7.22
C SER A 225 10.35 2.08 -5.69
N ALA A 226 10.63 3.20 -5.03
CA ALA A 226 10.60 3.30 -3.57
C ALA A 226 9.16 3.32 -3.03
N MET A 227 8.27 4.14 -3.63
CA MET A 227 6.84 4.15 -3.28
C MET A 227 6.19 2.77 -3.41
N LEU A 228 6.53 2.00 -4.47
CA LEU A 228 6.05 0.62 -4.65
C LEU A 228 6.38 -0.29 -3.46
N ARG A 229 7.59 -0.20 -2.91
CA ARG A 229 7.97 -0.96 -1.71
C ARG A 229 7.23 -0.46 -0.47
N GLN A 230 6.99 0.84 -0.40
CA GLN A 230 6.29 1.53 0.69
C GLN A 230 4.80 1.15 0.77
N ALA A 231 4.14 0.89 -0.36
CA ALA A 231 2.77 0.35 -0.39
C ALA A 231 2.66 -0.98 0.37
N SER A 232 3.66 -1.88 0.22
CA SER A 232 3.76 -3.13 0.98
C SER A 232 4.12 -2.93 2.46
N VAL A 233 4.64 -1.76 2.85
CA VAL A 233 4.80 -1.38 4.26
C VAL A 233 3.45 -0.93 4.83
N PHE A 234 2.71 -0.08 4.12
CA PHE A 234 1.36 0.34 4.52
C PHE A 234 0.41 -0.85 4.68
N GLN A 235 0.38 -1.80 3.74
CA GLN A 235 -0.51 -2.95 3.87
C GLN A 235 -0.19 -3.78 5.13
N ARG A 236 1.09 -3.91 5.50
CA ARG A 236 1.49 -4.58 6.76
C ARG A 236 1.11 -3.77 7.99
N ALA A 237 1.24 -2.44 7.96
CA ALA A 237 0.83 -1.56 9.05
C ALA A 237 -0.70 -1.57 9.25
N LEU A 238 -1.48 -1.53 8.17
CA LEU A 238 -2.94 -1.68 8.20
C LEU A 238 -3.35 -3.06 8.74
N ASN A 239 -2.76 -4.15 8.24
CA ASN A 239 -2.99 -5.50 8.75
C ASN A 239 -2.54 -5.66 10.23
N GLN A 240 -1.63 -4.82 10.74
CA GLN A 240 -1.28 -4.78 12.16
C GLN A 240 -2.32 -4.02 12.98
N LEU A 241 -2.78 -2.86 12.50
CA LEU A 241 -3.88 -2.11 13.12
C LEU A 241 -5.16 -2.94 13.19
N ASP A 242 -5.52 -3.67 12.13
CA ASP A 242 -6.66 -4.58 12.12
C ASP A 242 -6.49 -5.74 13.12
N ARG A 243 -5.29 -6.33 13.24
CA ARG A 243 -5.00 -7.34 14.28
C ARG A 243 -5.09 -6.81 15.70
N HIS A 244 -4.86 -5.51 15.90
CA HIS A 244 -4.97 -4.84 17.19
C HIS A 244 -6.42 -4.34 17.46
N ARG A 245 -7.35 -4.56 16.53
CA ARG A 245 -8.75 -4.13 16.64
C ARG A 245 -9.55 -5.10 17.51
N VAL A 246 -10.29 -4.59 18.48
CA VAL A 246 -11.11 -5.44 19.36
C VAL A 246 -12.40 -5.80 18.63
N HIS A 247 -12.46 -7.01 18.07
CA HIS A 247 -13.61 -7.48 17.30
C HIS A 247 -14.83 -7.74 18.21
N ILE A 248 -15.88 -6.93 18.08
CA ILE A 248 -17.17 -7.11 18.77
C ILE A 248 -18.23 -7.45 17.72
N GLY A 249 -18.40 -8.74 17.45
CA GLY A 249 -19.24 -9.22 16.35
C GLY A 249 -18.71 -8.75 14.98
N ALA A 250 -19.60 -8.24 14.12
CA ALA A 250 -19.24 -7.79 12.78
C ALA A 250 -18.48 -6.44 12.74
N SER A 251 -18.41 -5.71 13.86
CA SER A 251 -17.72 -4.41 13.98
C SER A 251 -16.58 -4.48 15.00
N GLY A 252 -15.35 -4.25 14.55
CA GLY A 252 -14.21 -4.10 15.46
C GLY A 252 -14.06 -2.68 15.97
N LEU A 253 -13.77 -2.54 17.26
CA LEU A 253 -13.50 -1.28 17.96
C LEU A 253 -12.02 -0.93 17.80
N SER A 254 -11.70 0.22 17.20
CA SER A 254 -10.32 0.66 16.96
C SER A 254 -9.79 1.60 18.04
N SER A 255 -8.47 1.79 18.08
CA SER A 255 -7.82 2.76 18.99
C SER A 255 -8.31 4.20 18.72
N THR A 256 -8.61 4.52 17.47
CA THR A 256 -9.21 5.80 17.09
C THR A 256 -10.64 5.95 17.61
N ASP A 257 -11.44 4.89 17.61
CA ASP A 257 -12.79 4.91 18.17
C ASP A 257 -12.78 5.06 19.69
N VAL A 258 -11.89 4.35 20.40
CA VAL A 258 -11.68 4.53 21.84
C VAL A 258 -11.24 5.96 22.16
N ASN A 259 -10.27 6.51 21.42
CA ASN A 259 -9.84 7.91 21.60
C ASN A 259 -10.96 8.92 21.32
N ARG A 260 -11.80 8.68 20.30
CA ARG A 260 -12.96 9.54 20.00
C ARG A 260 -13.99 9.49 21.12
N TYR A 261 -14.27 8.31 21.66
CA TYR A 261 -15.17 8.12 22.80
C TYR A 261 -14.65 8.86 24.02
N LEU A 262 -13.40 8.62 24.44
CA LEU A 262 -12.80 9.27 25.62
C LEU A 262 -12.77 10.81 25.50
N ARG A 263 -12.51 11.36 24.30
CA ARG A 263 -12.55 12.82 24.07
C ARG A 263 -13.95 13.44 24.14
N GLY A 264 -15.00 12.62 24.04
CA GLY A 264 -16.39 13.06 24.18
C GLY A 264 -16.93 12.98 25.61
N MET A 265 -16.15 12.48 26.57
CA MET A 265 -16.54 12.33 27.97
C MET A 265 -16.18 13.56 28.79
N ASP A 266 -16.92 13.79 29.89
CA ASP A 266 -16.58 14.80 30.88
C ASP A 266 -15.49 14.31 31.85
N ALA A 267 -14.98 15.23 32.67
CA ALA A 267 -13.89 14.96 33.60
C ALA A 267 -14.27 13.91 34.67
N ASP A 268 -15.53 13.92 35.12
CA ASP A 268 -16.00 13.00 36.16
C ASP A 268 -16.13 11.57 35.64
N ALA A 269 -16.64 11.37 34.42
CA ALA A 269 -16.73 10.06 33.80
C ALA A 269 -15.35 9.50 33.39
N LEU A 270 -14.40 10.37 33.01
CA LEU A 270 -13.00 9.98 32.81
C LEU A 270 -12.30 9.59 34.13
N ALA A 271 -12.59 10.31 35.23
CA ALA A 271 -12.07 9.96 36.55
C ALA A 271 -12.61 8.60 37.01
N ALA A 272 -13.92 8.33 36.81
CA ALA A 272 -14.53 7.04 37.13
C ALA A 272 -13.89 5.87 36.34
N LEU A 273 -13.61 6.07 35.04
CA LEU A 273 -12.92 5.07 34.21
C LEU A 273 -11.50 4.72 34.66
N SER A 274 -10.79 5.65 35.31
CA SER A 274 -9.39 5.44 35.73
C SER A 274 -9.24 4.86 37.13
N HIS A 275 -10.33 4.71 37.89
CA HIS A 275 -10.30 4.35 39.32
C HIS A 275 -9.55 3.04 39.60
N ASP A 276 -9.91 1.94 38.93
CA ASP A 276 -9.24 0.65 39.09
C ASP A 276 -7.93 0.54 38.29
N ALA A 277 -7.77 1.33 37.22
CA ALA A 277 -6.56 1.29 36.38
C ALA A 277 -5.30 1.83 37.08
N LEU A 278 -5.47 2.62 38.15
CA LEU A 278 -4.40 3.15 38.97
C LEU A 278 -4.01 2.22 40.14
N ALA A 279 -4.74 1.12 40.35
CA ALA A 279 -4.45 0.13 41.38
C ALA A 279 -3.16 -0.66 41.06
N HIS A 280 -2.03 -0.15 41.54
CA HIS A 280 -0.76 -0.86 41.44
C HIS A 280 -0.78 -2.10 42.33
N VAL A 281 -0.79 -3.29 41.73
CA VAL A 281 -0.52 -4.53 42.46
C VAL A 281 0.92 -4.47 42.94
N VAL A 282 1.11 -4.31 44.25
CA VAL A 282 2.43 -4.42 44.87
C VAL A 282 2.86 -5.89 44.79
N ALA A 283 3.62 -6.22 43.74
CA ALA A 283 4.26 -7.52 43.64
C ALA A 283 5.20 -7.69 44.85
N PRO A 284 5.00 -8.69 45.73
CA PRO A 284 5.90 -8.92 46.84
C PRO A 284 7.29 -9.26 46.31
N ALA A 285 8.26 -8.39 46.60
CA ALA A 285 9.66 -8.61 46.22
C ALA A 285 10.25 -9.73 47.08
N PHE A 286 10.06 -10.98 46.65
CA PHE A 286 10.74 -12.14 47.23
C PHE A 286 12.22 -12.12 46.83
N VAL A 287 13.03 -11.36 47.59
CA VAL A 287 14.47 -11.13 47.37
C VAL A 287 15.28 -12.44 47.24
N LEU A 288 14.74 -13.55 47.77
CA LEU A 288 15.38 -14.87 47.78
C LEU A 288 14.74 -15.88 46.82
N ALA A 289 13.79 -15.49 45.96
CA ALA A 289 13.09 -16.44 45.08
C ALA A 289 14.03 -17.27 44.16
N PRO A 290 15.09 -16.70 43.54
CA PRO A 290 16.06 -17.51 42.78
C PRO A 290 16.81 -18.48 43.69
N ILE A 291 17.35 -18.00 44.82
CA ILE A 291 18.12 -18.83 45.77
C ILE A 291 17.27 -19.96 46.35
N ALA A 292 15.99 -19.71 46.63
CA ALA A 292 15.05 -20.72 47.10
C ALA A 292 14.70 -21.76 46.01
N LEU A 293 14.70 -21.36 44.74
CA LEU A 293 14.53 -22.26 43.60
C LEU A 293 15.78 -23.12 43.40
N ASP A 294 16.98 -22.51 43.40
CA ASP A 294 18.26 -23.21 43.25
C ASP A 294 18.45 -24.26 44.36
N ILE A 295 18.14 -23.91 45.62
CA ILE A 295 18.20 -24.85 46.76
C ILE A 295 17.15 -25.96 46.61
N ALA A 296 15.94 -25.65 46.14
CA ALA A 296 14.89 -26.64 45.96
C ALA A 296 15.20 -27.60 44.79
N GLU A 297 15.79 -27.11 43.70
CA GLU A 297 16.25 -27.94 42.58
C GLU A 297 17.36 -28.90 43.02
N TYR A 298 18.36 -28.40 43.77
CA TYR A 298 19.40 -29.27 44.33
C TYR A 298 18.84 -30.33 45.29
N GLU A 299 18.04 -29.94 46.29
CA GLU A 299 17.55 -30.85 47.33
C GLU A 299 16.48 -31.85 46.85
N LEU A 300 15.66 -31.48 45.87
CA LEU A 300 14.54 -32.33 45.38
C LEU A 300 14.86 -33.08 44.08
N VAL A 301 15.82 -32.61 43.27
CA VAL A 301 16.13 -33.20 41.96
C VAL A 301 17.54 -33.77 41.96
N GLU A 302 18.57 -32.95 42.13
CA GLU A 302 19.96 -33.41 41.96
C GLU A 302 20.38 -34.40 43.05
N ARG A 303 20.06 -34.12 44.32
CA ARG A 303 20.41 -35.00 45.45
C ARG A 303 19.70 -36.35 45.41
N GLU A 304 18.43 -36.38 44.96
CA GLU A 304 17.70 -37.64 44.73
C GLU A 304 18.26 -38.40 43.53
N ARG A 305 18.73 -37.70 42.48
CA ARG A 305 19.36 -38.34 41.32
C ARG A 305 20.71 -38.94 41.67
N GLU A 306 21.57 -38.22 42.39
CA GLU A 306 22.85 -38.74 42.91
C GLU A 306 22.63 -39.95 43.84
N ALA A 307 21.57 -39.95 44.66
CA ALA A 307 21.23 -41.09 45.52
C ALA A 307 20.72 -42.33 44.76
N GLN A 308 20.24 -42.15 43.52
CA GLN A 308 19.76 -43.23 42.64
C GLN A 308 20.81 -43.67 41.60
N GLU A 309 21.87 -42.91 41.38
CA GLU A 309 22.99 -43.29 40.50
C GLU A 309 23.84 -44.39 41.18
N ASP A 310 23.72 -45.62 40.66
CA ASP A 310 24.58 -46.74 41.07
C ASP A 310 26.03 -46.47 40.60
N ALA A 311 26.81 -45.86 41.48
CA ALA A 311 28.22 -45.53 41.27
C ALA A 311 29.16 -46.76 41.35
N SER A 312 28.64 -47.99 41.33
CA SER A 312 29.49 -49.18 41.24
C SER A 312 30.19 -49.24 39.88
N LEU A 313 31.52 -49.17 39.90
CA LEU A 313 32.32 -49.31 38.69
C LEU A 313 32.16 -50.72 38.12
N PRO A 314 31.80 -50.88 36.83
CA PRO A 314 31.78 -52.20 36.20
C PRO A 314 33.18 -52.83 36.26
N PRO A 315 33.29 -54.17 36.35
CA PRO A 315 34.56 -54.85 36.49
C PRO A 315 35.48 -54.53 35.31
N ALA A 316 36.76 -54.29 35.60
CA ALA A 316 37.75 -53.88 34.60
C ALA A 316 37.82 -54.87 33.43
N GLN A 317 37.44 -54.41 32.24
CA GLN A 317 37.63 -55.13 30.99
C GLN A 317 38.90 -54.63 30.30
N SER A 318 39.67 -55.55 29.72
CA SER A 318 40.78 -55.20 28.83
C SER A 318 40.24 -54.41 27.64
N ALA A 319 40.88 -53.29 27.30
CA ALA A 319 40.53 -52.54 26.10
C ALA A 319 40.57 -53.46 24.87
N PRO A 320 39.56 -53.40 23.97
CA PRO A 320 39.64 -54.08 22.68
C PRO A 320 40.91 -53.67 21.96
N HIS A 321 41.56 -54.61 21.27
CA HIS A 321 42.68 -54.26 20.40
C HIS A 321 42.22 -53.25 19.35
N ASP A 322 43.09 -52.27 19.07
CA ASP A 322 42.87 -51.17 18.14
C ASP A 322 42.62 -51.65 16.71
N THR A 323 41.38 -52.07 16.44
CA THR A 323 40.83 -52.07 15.09
C THR A 323 40.68 -50.62 14.71
N GLN A 324 41.67 -50.10 13.97
CA GLN A 324 41.61 -48.80 13.30
C GLN A 324 40.19 -48.59 12.80
N ALA A 325 39.50 -47.59 13.35
CA ALA A 325 38.20 -47.19 12.82
C ALA A 325 38.39 -46.96 11.32
N PRO A 326 37.63 -47.63 10.44
CA PRO A 326 37.74 -47.37 9.01
C PRO A 326 37.54 -45.88 8.81
N VAL A 327 38.50 -45.24 8.14
CA VAL A 327 38.24 -43.92 7.54
C VAL A 327 37.22 -44.21 6.46
N ALA A 328 35.94 -44.07 6.83
CA ALA A 328 34.85 -44.21 5.89
C ALA A 328 34.95 -43.07 4.88
N GLU A 329 35.59 -43.36 3.74
CA GLU A 329 35.22 -42.74 2.48
C GLU A 329 33.69 -42.75 2.42
N ASN A 330 33.07 -41.60 2.17
CA ASN A 330 31.64 -41.35 2.42
C ASN A 330 30.73 -42.47 1.87
N ASP A 331 30.44 -43.47 2.69
CA ASP A 331 29.71 -44.66 2.26
C ASP A 331 28.22 -44.40 2.37
N TYR A 332 27.71 -43.68 1.37
CA TYR A 332 26.29 -43.38 1.24
C TYR A 332 25.46 -44.61 0.86
N ALA A 333 26.03 -45.82 0.76
CA ALA A 333 25.30 -47.02 0.32
C ALA A 333 24.01 -47.28 1.12
N HIS A 334 24.01 -47.05 2.44
CA HIS A 334 22.79 -47.18 3.25
C HIS A 334 21.72 -46.13 2.91
N ALA A 335 22.12 -44.92 2.54
CA ALA A 335 21.19 -43.86 2.11
C ALA A 335 20.72 -44.06 0.66
N GLU A 336 21.59 -44.55 -0.24
CA GLU A 336 21.26 -44.89 -1.63
C GLU A 336 20.31 -46.09 -1.72
N GLN A 337 20.55 -47.11 -0.90
CA GLN A 337 19.66 -48.25 -0.72
C GLN A 337 18.29 -47.80 -0.17
N TRP A 338 18.28 -46.90 0.81
CA TRP A 338 17.03 -46.37 1.37
C TRP A 338 16.25 -45.50 0.38
N LEU A 339 16.93 -44.63 -0.37
CA LEU A 339 16.35 -43.87 -1.48
C LEU A 339 15.76 -44.82 -2.53
N SER A 340 16.47 -45.89 -2.90
CA SER A 340 16.00 -46.88 -3.87
C SER A 340 14.74 -47.62 -3.37
N GLN A 341 14.68 -47.94 -2.08
CA GLN A 341 13.49 -48.54 -1.44
C GLN A 341 12.30 -47.56 -1.44
N LEU A 342 12.50 -46.31 -1.02
CA LEU A 342 11.45 -45.29 -1.02
C LEU A 342 10.96 -44.94 -2.44
N ALA A 343 11.85 -44.87 -3.42
CA ALA A 343 11.50 -44.63 -4.83
C ALA A 343 10.79 -45.84 -5.49
N SER A 344 10.82 -47.02 -4.89
CA SER A 344 10.09 -48.20 -5.36
C SER A 344 8.67 -48.34 -4.79
N LEU A 345 8.25 -47.42 -3.91
CA LEU A 345 6.88 -47.35 -3.42
C LEU A 345 6.01 -46.62 -4.46
N ASP A 346 4.95 -47.28 -4.93
CA ASP A 346 3.94 -46.65 -5.77
C ASP A 346 3.23 -45.51 -5.01
N ALA A 347 3.03 -44.37 -5.69
CA ALA A 347 2.47 -43.15 -5.10
C ALA A 347 0.98 -43.23 -4.71
N ASP A 348 0.34 -44.39 -4.88
CA ASP A 348 -1.06 -44.66 -4.53
C ASP A 348 -1.20 -45.60 -3.31
N VAL A 349 -0.11 -45.95 -2.61
CA VAL A 349 -0.12 -46.94 -1.50
C VAL A 349 0.29 -46.33 -0.16
N ASP A 350 -0.70 -46.09 0.71
CA ASP A 350 -0.49 -45.73 2.12
C ASP A 350 0.18 -46.88 2.88
N THR A 351 1.40 -46.63 3.36
CA THR A 351 2.28 -47.67 3.95
C THR A 351 2.65 -47.34 5.39
N THR A 352 2.57 -48.32 6.30
CA THR A 352 2.98 -48.22 7.71
C THR A 352 4.51 -48.17 7.85
N LEU A 353 5.02 -47.10 8.49
CA LEU A 353 6.47 -46.93 8.69
C LEU A 353 7.06 -47.95 9.67
N SER A 354 6.24 -48.56 10.53
CA SER A 354 6.63 -49.66 11.42
C SER A 354 7.08 -50.91 10.68
N ASP A 355 6.64 -51.13 9.45
CA ASP A 355 7.04 -52.26 8.60
C ASP A 355 8.27 -51.99 7.73
N TRP A 356 8.65 -50.72 7.54
CA TRP A 356 9.68 -50.32 6.58
C TRP A 356 10.96 -49.75 7.21
N VAL A 357 10.83 -48.97 8.28
CA VAL A 357 11.99 -48.34 8.95
C VAL A 357 12.83 -49.35 9.75
N PRO A 358 12.26 -50.31 10.51
CA PRO A 358 13.04 -51.21 11.37
C PRO A 358 13.68 -52.36 10.57
N GLN A 359 14.89 -52.14 10.05
CA GLN A 359 15.69 -53.14 9.31
C GLN A 359 17.16 -53.10 9.72
N ASP A 360 17.85 -54.23 9.56
CA ASP A 360 19.31 -54.42 9.67
C ASP A 360 19.98 -54.05 11.01
N GLY A 361 19.24 -53.50 11.97
CA GLY A 361 19.69 -53.17 13.32
C GLY A 361 19.32 -51.75 13.75
N PHE A 362 19.48 -51.45 15.05
CA PHE A 362 18.96 -50.21 15.63
C PHE A 362 19.61 -48.96 15.01
N ALA A 363 20.92 -48.99 14.79
CA ALA A 363 21.65 -47.87 14.19
C ALA A 363 21.16 -47.55 12.76
N VAL A 364 20.96 -48.58 11.92
CA VAL A 364 20.44 -48.42 10.55
C VAL A 364 18.99 -47.95 10.57
N SER A 365 18.17 -48.50 11.48
CA SER A 365 16.76 -48.13 11.63
C SER A 365 16.59 -46.67 12.07
N ALA A 366 17.36 -46.22 13.06
CA ALA A 366 17.38 -44.83 13.52
C ALA A 366 17.90 -43.87 12.43
N TYR A 367 18.92 -44.29 11.67
CA TYR A 367 19.43 -43.52 10.54
C TYR A 367 18.37 -43.33 9.44
N ARG A 368 17.69 -44.41 9.02
CA ARG A 368 16.57 -44.33 8.04
C ARG A 368 15.43 -43.44 8.52
N LEU A 369 15.05 -43.52 9.80
CA LEU A 369 14.04 -42.65 10.41
C LEU A 369 14.45 -41.17 10.32
N SER A 370 15.72 -40.85 10.58
CA SER A 370 16.21 -39.48 10.50
C SER A 370 16.13 -38.88 9.08
N LEU A 371 16.32 -39.72 8.04
CA LEU A 371 16.28 -39.29 6.64
C LEU A 371 14.85 -38.99 6.13
N LEU A 372 13.81 -39.57 6.75
CA LEU A 372 12.41 -39.27 6.40
C LEU A 372 12.04 -37.79 6.65
N GLY A 373 12.71 -37.13 7.60
CA GLY A 373 12.54 -35.70 7.86
C GLY A 373 12.96 -34.77 6.71
N LEU A 374 13.67 -35.29 5.70
CA LEU A 374 14.07 -34.54 4.50
C LEU A 374 12.98 -34.49 3.42
N ILE A 375 12.02 -35.42 3.45
CA ILE A 375 10.99 -35.55 2.40
C ILE A 375 10.13 -34.27 2.36
N GLY A 376 10.15 -33.57 1.22
CA GLY A 376 9.44 -32.31 1.03
C GLY A 376 10.15 -31.06 1.54
N ASP A 377 11.47 -31.09 1.83
CA ASP A 377 12.26 -29.88 2.15
C ASP A 377 12.29 -28.90 0.95
N PRO A 378 11.65 -27.71 1.04
CA PRO A 378 11.67 -26.72 -0.05
C PRO A 378 13.07 -26.13 -0.30
N GLY A 379 14.03 -26.33 0.61
CA GLY A 379 15.43 -25.96 0.42
C GLY A 379 16.23 -26.89 -0.51
N ALA A 380 15.63 -27.97 -1.01
CA ALA A 380 16.31 -28.99 -1.81
C ALA A 380 16.41 -28.70 -3.33
N GLU A 381 15.67 -27.72 -3.86
CA GLU A 381 15.60 -27.42 -5.31
C GLU A 381 16.96 -27.11 -5.95
N ASN A 382 17.93 -26.61 -5.16
CA ASN A 382 19.26 -26.22 -5.63
C ASN A 382 20.40 -27.12 -5.08
N ARG A 383 20.07 -28.33 -4.60
CA ARG A 383 21.04 -29.28 -4.01
C ARG A 383 21.16 -30.55 -4.86
N ASN A 384 22.35 -31.14 -4.89
CA ASN A 384 22.63 -32.41 -5.57
C ASN A 384 23.05 -33.47 -4.55
N GLY A 385 22.68 -34.74 -4.81
CA GLY A 385 23.06 -35.90 -3.99
C GLY A 385 21.86 -36.66 -3.41
N VAL A 386 22.14 -37.73 -2.66
CA VAL A 386 21.14 -38.67 -2.14
C VAL A 386 20.10 -37.98 -1.26
N SER A 387 20.53 -37.08 -0.36
CA SER A 387 19.63 -36.31 0.51
C SER A 387 18.70 -35.36 -0.25
N ALA A 388 19.17 -34.74 -1.34
CA ALA A 388 18.35 -33.91 -2.21
C ALA A 388 17.34 -34.77 -3.01
N SER A 389 17.74 -35.97 -3.42
CA SER A 389 16.86 -36.91 -4.13
C SER A 389 15.76 -37.45 -3.20
N ILE A 390 16.07 -37.74 -1.93
CA ILE A 390 15.07 -38.10 -0.90
C ILE A 390 14.07 -36.94 -0.71
N ALA A 391 14.54 -35.70 -0.66
CA ALA A 391 13.68 -34.53 -0.48
C ALA A 391 12.70 -34.29 -1.65
N GLN A 392 13.07 -34.70 -2.86
CA GLN A 392 12.28 -34.56 -4.09
C GLN A 392 11.29 -35.71 -4.35
N LEU A 393 11.24 -36.73 -3.48
CA LEU A 393 10.28 -37.83 -3.62
C LEU A 393 8.83 -37.32 -3.50
N PRO A 394 7.88 -37.79 -4.33
CA PRO A 394 6.47 -37.38 -4.32
C PRO A 394 5.68 -38.07 -3.19
N LEU A 395 6.22 -37.99 -1.98
CA LEU A 395 5.77 -38.71 -0.80
C LEU A 395 5.61 -37.71 0.36
N ARG A 396 4.79 -38.04 1.35
CA ARG A 396 4.64 -37.30 2.61
C ARG A 396 4.49 -38.29 3.74
N TRP A 397 5.07 -37.99 4.89
CA TRP A 397 4.89 -38.81 6.09
C TRP A 397 3.98 -38.11 7.11
N LYS A 398 3.18 -38.89 7.83
CA LYS A 398 2.26 -38.43 8.89
C LYS A 398 2.53 -39.21 10.17
N VAL A 399 2.56 -38.53 11.32
CA VAL A 399 2.79 -39.15 12.64
C VAL A 399 1.52 -39.06 13.47
N GLY A 400 1.10 -40.19 14.04
CA GLY A 400 0.04 -40.26 15.04
C GLY A 400 0.58 -40.09 16.47
N THR A 401 -0.32 -39.83 17.41
CA THR A 401 0.00 -39.62 18.83
C THR A 401 0.14 -40.91 19.66
N GLN A 402 0.12 -42.08 19.01
CA GLN A 402 0.16 -43.39 19.65
C GLN A 402 1.48 -44.10 19.33
N PHE A 403 1.99 -44.89 20.27
CA PHE A 403 3.10 -45.82 20.04
C PHE A 403 2.59 -47.17 19.54
N GLU A 404 3.46 -47.91 18.86
CA GLU A 404 3.25 -49.24 18.34
C GLU A 404 4.40 -50.16 18.73
N ASP A 405 4.09 -51.38 19.15
CA ASP A 405 5.04 -52.45 19.42
C ASP A 405 5.68 -52.96 18.11
N VAL A 406 7.01 -52.91 18.03
CA VAL A 406 7.78 -53.27 16.84
C VAL A 406 8.55 -54.58 17.05
N GLY A 407 9.27 -54.69 18.18
CA GLY A 407 9.97 -55.92 18.58
C GLY A 407 11.04 -56.46 17.61
N ARG A 408 11.47 -55.69 16.60
CA ARG A 408 12.42 -56.12 15.54
C ARG A 408 13.51 -55.10 15.28
N ALA A 409 14.63 -55.54 14.70
CA ALA A 409 15.80 -54.71 14.38
C ALA A 409 16.35 -53.86 15.55
N GLY A 410 16.15 -54.29 16.80
CA GLY A 410 16.55 -53.54 18.00
C GLY A 410 15.63 -52.37 18.37
N VAL A 411 14.50 -52.20 17.67
CA VAL A 411 13.46 -51.21 17.99
C VAL A 411 12.36 -51.93 18.78
N ALA A 412 12.16 -51.55 20.04
CA ALA A 412 11.08 -52.08 20.88
C ALA A 412 9.73 -51.46 20.51
N TYR A 413 9.66 -50.13 20.51
CA TYR A 413 8.47 -49.33 20.19
C TYR A 413 8.83 -48.22 19.20
N MET A 414 7.86 -47.75 18.42
CA MET A 414 7.96 -46.48 17.68
C MET A 414 6.62 -45.77 17.58
N SER A 415 6.64 -44.46 17.31
CA SER A 415 5.41 -43.70 17.04
C SER A 415 4.74 -44.24 15.78
N ARG A 416 3.43 -44.52 15.84
CA ARG A 416 2.66 -44.94 14.67
C ARG A 416 2.71 -43.84 13.62
N ALA A 417 3.21 -44.17 12.44
CA ALA A 417 3.38 -43.22 11.36
C ALA A 417 3.18 -43.92 10.01
N TRP A 418 2.73 -43.14 9.03
CA TRP A 418 2.41 -43.60 7.68
C TRP A 418 3.16 -42.77 6.65
N LEU A 419 3.45 -43.39 5.53
CA LEU A 419 3.98 -42.75 4.35
C LEU A 419 2.91 -42.82 3.25
N VAL A 420 2.57 -41.65 2.72
CA VAL A 420 1.41 -41.35 1.88
C VAL A 420 1.93 -40.70 0.60
N GLY A 421 1.46 -41.13 -0.57
CA GLY A 421 1.89 -40.50 -1.83
C GLY A 421 1.27 -39.13 -2.06
N GLN A 422 1.88 -38.34 -2.94
CA GLN A 422 1.42 -36.99 -3.29
C GLN A 422 0.32 -37.01 -4.37
N GLY A 423 -0.63 -37.96 -4.23
CA GLY A 423 -1.82 -38.13 -5.06
C GLY A 423 -3.09 -37.61 -4.38
N ASP A 424 -3.69 -36.58 -4.99
CA ASP A 424 -5.05 -36.06 -4.79
C ASP A 424 -5.65 -35.96 -3.36
N ALA A 425 -5.53 -34.77 -2.75
CA ALA A 425 -6.45 -34.30 -1.70
C ALA A 425 -6.44 -32.76 -1.58
N MET A 426 -6.73 -32.05 -2.69
CA MET A 426 -6.98 -30.59 -2.66
C MET A 426 -8.48 -30.27 -2.49
N VAL A 427 -9.20 -31.06 -1.68
CA VAL A 427 -10.66 -30.93 -1.47
C VAL A 427 -11.05 -31.27 -0.02
N GLU A 428 -10.67 -30.44 0.96
CA GLU A 428 -11.34 -30.44 2.29
C GLU A 428 -11.10 -29.16 3.11
N SER A 429 -11.59 -28.01 2.63
CA SER A 429 -11.66 -26.78 3.43
C SER A 429 -12.80 -25.84 2.96
N GLY A 430 -14.00 -26.38 2.74
CA GLY A 430 -15.06 -25.61 2.07
C GLY A 430 -16.50 -26.12 2.14
N ALA A 431 -16.91 -26.87 3.16
CA ALA A 431 -18.34 -27.07 3.48
C ALA A 431 -18.54 -27.58 4.92
N ARG A 432 -19.21 -26.77 5.75
CA ARG A 432 -19.97 -27.26 6.91
C ARG A 432 -21.35 -26.63 6.82
N ASP A 433 -22.30 -27.41 6.32
CA ASP A 433 -23.73 -27.12 6.47
C ASP A 433 -24.46 -28.42 6.87
N VAL A 434 -25.69 -28.26 7.36
CA VAL A 434 -26.34 -29.12 8.35
C VAL A 434 -27.20 -30.23 7.73
N SER A 435 -27.12 -31.46 8.30
CA SER A 435 -28.22 -32.42 8.57
C SER A 435 -27.67 -33.86 8.76
N ASP A 436 -28.43 -34.87 9.19
CA ASP A 436 -29.34 -35.05 10.34
C ASP A 436 -29.69 -36.56 10.40
N GLY A 437 -29.95 -37.14 11.58
CA GLY A 437 -30.21 -38.59 11.77
C GLY A 437 -28.96 -39.50 11.69
N ASP A 438 -28.89 -40.67 12.35
CA ASP A 438 -29.90 -41.33 13.20
C ASP A 438 -29.28 -42.24 14.28
N GLU A 439 -30.07 -42.47 15.33
CA GLU A 439 -30.11 -43.60 16.30
C GLU A 439 -28.83 -44.23 16.89
N TRP A 440 -28.73 -44.20 18.24
CA TRP A 440 -27.97 -45.13 19.08
C TRP A 440 -28.94 -45.89 20.02
N PRO A 441 -28.86 -47.22 20.15
CA PRO A 441 -29.72 -47.98 21.06
C PRO A 441 -29.23 -47.97 22.53
N LEU A 442 -30.17 -48.19 23.45
CA LEU A 442 -30.06 -48.01 24.90
C LEU A 442 -29.65 -49.25 25.71
N HIS A 443 -29.47 -49.02 27.03
CA HIS A 443 -29.29 -49.94 28.17
C HIS A 443 -27.84 -50.36 28.48
N GLY A 444 -27.36 -50.26 29.71
CA GLY A 444 -27.92 -49.80 31.01
C GLY A 444 -26.82 -49.99 32.08
N ASP A 445 -27.00 -49.85 33.40
CA ASP A 445 -28.03 -49.28 34.27
C ASP A 445 -27.37 -49.15 35.68
N ALA A 446 -27.58 -48.05 36.42
CA ALA A 446 -27.35 -47.91 37.88
C ALA A 446 -27.45 -46.44 38.36
N THR A 447 -28.56 -46.11 39.03
CA THR A 447 -28.64 -45.47 40.37
C THR A 447 -27.34 -44.88 40.96
N THR A 448 -27.25 -43.67 41.54
CA THR A 448 -28.23 -42.81 42.25
C THR A 448 -27.56 -41.41 42.50
N ALA A 449 -28.15 -40.31 42.99
CA ALA A 449 -29.48 -39.99 43.56
C ALA A 449 -29.82 -38.47 43.37
N ASP A 450 -30.86 -38.01 44.07
CA ASP A 450 -31.33 -36.63 44.34
C ASP A 450 -30.23 -35.64 44.83
N ASP A 451 -30.35 -34.31 44.68
CA ASP A 451 -31.52 -33.52 45.10
C ASP A 451 -31.75 -32.19 44.34
N ALA A 452 -32.94 -31.60 44.53
CA ALA A 452 -33.55 -30.61 43.65
C ALA A 452 -33.50 -29.16 44.14
N ALA A 453 -33.57 -28.20 43.20
CA ALA A 453 -34.22 -26.90 43.41
C ALA A 453 -34.63 -26.26 42.07
N ALA A 454 -35.85 -25.73 41.99
CA ALA A 454 -36.44 -25.22 40.75
C ALA A 454 -36.36 -23.69 40.59
N LEU A 455 -36.16 -23.26 39.34
CA LEU A 455 -36.88 -22.21 38.59
C LEU A 455 -37.94 -21.35 39.34
N PRO A 456 -38.08 -20.05 39.02
CA PRO A 456 -38.83 -19.72 37.80
C PRO A 456 -38.40 -18.51 36.94
N SER A 457 -39.01 -18.51 35.76
CA SER A 457 -38.91 -17.60 34.62
C SER A 457 -39.41 -16.17 34.85
N SER A 458 -38.98 -15.24 33.99
CA SER A 458 -39.88 -14.18 33.50
C SER A 458 -39.51 -13.66 32.10
N SER A 459 -40.54 -13.45 31.28
CA SER A 459 -40.57 -12.75 29.99
C SER A 459 -42.06 -12.64 29.57
N PRO A 460 -42.47 -11.76 28.64
CA PRO A 460 -41.82 -10.56 28.11
C PRO A 460 -42.76 -9.32 28.23
N ARG A 461 -42.36 -8.14 27.69
CA ARG A 461 -43.34 -7.07 27.37
C ARG A 461 -43.10 -6.44 25.98
N LYS A 462 -44.10 -6.59 25.12
CA LYS A 462 -44.26 -5.87 23.83
C LYS A 462 -44.86 -4.47 24.03
N ARG A 463 -44.44 -3.53 23.18
CA ARG A 463 -45.18 -2.46 22.44
C ARG A 463 -44.18 -1.98 21.38
N GLY A 464 -44.45 -1.87 20.08
CA GLY A 464 -45.68 -1.49 19.37
C GLY A 464 -45.39 -0.15 18.68
N SER A 465 -44.84 -0.13 17.46
CA SER A 465 -45.47 -0.33 16.14
C SER A 465 -46.02 0.96 15.51
N SER A 466 -45.31 1.44 14.48
CA SER A 466 -45.80 2.28 13.38
C SER A 466 -44.74 2.21 12.26
N ASP A 467 -44.89 1.31 11.29
CA ASP A 467 -45.57 1.58 10.01
C ASP A 467 -45.07 2.84 9.29
N LEU A 468 -44.34 2.65 8.18
CA LEU A 468 -44.85 2.86 6.82
C LEU A 468 -43.81 2.50 5.75
N LYS A 469 -44.26 1.73 4.75
CA LYS A 469 -43.63 1.38 3.46
C LYS A 469 -44.79 1.31 2.45
N PRO A 470 -44.56 1.19 1.13
CA PRO A 470 -43.56 1.81 0.26
C PRO A 470 -44.25 2.58 -0.90
N THR A 471 -43.50 3.13 -1.86
CA THR A 471 -44.05 3.40 -3.21
C THR A 471 -43.06 3.06 -4.32
N SER A 472 -43.59 2.56 -5.44
CA SER A 472 -42.88 1.91 -6.53
C SER A 472 -43.22 2.51 -7.90
N ALA A 473 -42.25 2.56 -8.82
CA ALA A 473 -42.39 2.38 -10.29
C ALA A 473 -40.98 2.52 -10.90
N GLN A 474 -40.41 1.65 -11.76
CA GLN A 474 -40.86 0.97 -12.99
C GLN A 474 -41.04 1.86 -14.23
N GLY A 475 -40.43 1.42 -15.35
CA GLY A 475 -40.52 2.02 -16.69
C GLY A 475 -39.41 3.07 -16.94
N THR A 476 -38.73 3.11 -18.09
CA THR A 476 -39.00 2.49 -19.41
C THR A 476 -37.72 2.09 -20.15
N ALA A 477 -37.81 1.09 -21.02
CA ALA A 477 -36.74 0.67 -21.93
C ALA A 477 -37.04 1.02 -23.41
N LYS A 478 -36.01 0.85 -24.25
CA LYS A 478 -36.02 0.68 -25.73
C LYS A 478 -36.08 1.91 -26.66
N ALA A 479 -35.57 1.63 -27.88
CA ALA A 479 -35.49 2.42 -29.11
C ALA A 479 -34.34 3.45 -29.17
N LEU A 480 -33.53 3.54 -30.25
CA LEU A 480 -33.56 2.82 -31.55
C LEU A 480 -32.17 2.82 -32.20
N GLU A 481 -31.85 1.77 -32.97
CA GLU A 481 -30.78 1.78 -33.98
C GLU A 481 -31.16 2.68 -35.16
N SER A 482 -30.18 3.26 -35.89
CA SER A 482 -30.06 3.17 -37.38
C SER A 482 -29.09 4.21 -37.99
N ALA A 483 -28.63 3.94 -39.23
CA ALA A 483 -27.79 4.77 -40.12
C ALA A 483 -26.35 5.05 -39.65
N ALA A 484 -25.26 4.47 -40.18
CA ALA A 484 -24.91 3.85 -41.47
C ALA A 484 -24.45 4.80 -42.61
N VAL A 485 -23.17 4.64 -42.99
CA VAL A 485 -22.53 4.87 -44.32
C VAL A 485 -22.21 6.30 -44.82
N ARG A 486 -20.90 6.56 -44.98
CA ARG A 486 -20.12 7.40 -45.96
C ARG A 486 -18.82 7.88 -45.25
N ARG A 487 -17.60 7.94 -45.82
CA ARG A 487 -16.98 7.70 -47.15
C ARG A 487 -15.49 7.34 -46.87
N THR A 488 -14.96 6.22 -47.39
CA THR A 488 -14.07 6.10 -48.58
C THR A 488 -12.82 7.02 -48.63
N GLU A 489 -11.69 6.35 -48.93
CA GLU A 489 -10.47 6.84 -49.62
C GLU A 489 -9.37 7.63 -48.86
N ARG A 490 -8.23 6.94 -48.66
CA ARG A 490 -6.89 7.52 -48.65
C ARG A 490 -6.10 6.94 -49.85
N PRO A 491 -5.49 7.76 -50.73
CA PRO A 491 -4.57 7.26 -51.75
C PRO A 491 -3.15 7.04 -51.19
N ARG A 492 -2.43 6.08 -51.77
CA ARG A 492 -0.96 5.98 -51.69
C ARG A 492 -0.33 6.81 -52.83
N LEU A 493 0.88 7.30 -52.62
CA LEU A 493 2.04 7.47 -53.55
C LEU A 493 3.13 8.23 -52.76
N ARG A 494 4.36 7.70 -52.59
CA ARG A 494 5.54 7.82 -53.49
C ARG A 494 6.05 9.27 -53.56
N GLY A 495 7.31 9.60 -53.30
CA GLY A 495 8.51 8.81 -52.95
C GLY A 495 9.76 9.71 -53.05
N ASN A 496 10.95 9.11 -53.08
CA ASN A 496 12.26 9.67 -53.48
C ASN A 496 13.12 10.44 -52.45
N ASP A 497 14.29 9.81 -52.22
CA ASP A 497 15.66 10.34 -52.39
C ASP A 497 16.36 11.17 -51.31
N GLU A 498 17.32 10.50 -50.67
CA GLU A 498 18.75 10.86 -50.60
C GLU A 498 19.15 12.32 -50.31
N GLN A 499 19.89 12.52 -49.21
CA GLN A 499 21.32 12.82 -49.34
C GLN A 499 22.14 12.56 -48.07
N GLU A 500 23.33 11.99 -48.26
CA GLU A 500 24.33 11.79 -47.21
C GLU A 500 24.97 13.10 -46.75
N GLN A 501 25.37 13.18 -45.47
CA GLN A 501 26.62 13.87 -45.12
C GLN A 501 27.23 13.36 -43.81
N LYS A 502 28.42 12.77 -43.91
CA LYS A 502 29.25 12.31 -42.78
C LYS A 502 30.21 13.41 -42.29
N PRO A 503 30.73 13.30 -41.05
CA PRO A 503 31.26 14.46 -40.32
C PRO A 503 32.73 14.80 -40.61
N LYS A 504 33.09 16.08 -40.43
CA LYS A 504 34.49 16.55 -40.42
C LYS A 504 35.16 16.30 -39.07
N ARG A 505 36.27 15.56 -39.08
CA ARG A 505 37.23 15.49 -37.97
C ARG A 505 38.05 16.78 -37.89
N GLN A 506 38.27 17.30 -36.68
CA GLN A 506 39.45 18.12 -36.36
C GLN A 506 40.03 17.73 -34.98
N LYS A 507 41.35 17.55 -34.97
CA LYS A 507 42.29 17.40 -33.84
C LYS A 507 43.70 17.66 -34.44
N PRO A 508 44.74 17.97 -33.64
CA PRO A 508 44.74 18.49 -32.27
C PRO A 508 45.59 19.79 -32.15
N ALA A 509 45.63 20.39 -30.96
CA ALA A 509 46.74 21.26 -30.56
C ALA A 509 47.20 20.87 -29.15
N THR A 510 48.48 20.52 -29.03
CA THR A 510 49.16 20.18 -27.78
C THR A 510 49.70 21.43 -27.09
N SER A 511 49.59 21.49 -25.76
CA SER A 511 50.62 22.08 -24.90
C SER A 511 50.60 21.37 -23.54
N ALA A 512 51.79 21.02 -23.07
CA ALA A 512 52.01 20.40 -21.76
C ALA A 512 52.59 21.43 -20.79
N ALA A 513 52.34 21.27 -19.48
CA ALA A 513 53.36 21.42 -18.42
C ALA A 513 52.77 21.15 -17.01
N THR A 514 53.20 20.03 -16.43
CA THR A 514 53.86 19.99 -15.11
C THR A 514 53.08 20.43 -13.85
N THR A 515 52.53 19.45 -13.14
CA THR A 515 52.42 19.42 -11.66
C THR A 515 53.83 19.47 -11.03
N PRO A 516 53.98 19.99 -9.80
CA PRO A 516 54.14 19.03 -8.70
C PRO A 516 53.45 19.44 -7.37
N GLU A 517 52.82 18.43 -6.75
CA GLU A 517 52.61 18.28 -5.29
C GLU A 517 53.93 17.87 -4.59
N PRO A 518 53.99 17.68 -3.25
CA PRO A 518 53.13 18.21 -2.18
C PRO A 518 53.93 18.80 -0.98
N GLN A 519 53.24 19.47 -0.05
CA GLN A 519 53.45 19.38 1.41
C GLN A 519 52.11 19.55 2.13
#